data_AF-A0A0G1TM50-F1
#
_entry.id   AF-A0A0G1TM50-F1
#
_cell.length_a   1.000
_cell.length_b   1.000
_cell.length_c   1.000
_cell.angle_alpha   90.00
_cell.angle_beta   90.00
_cell.angle_gamma   90.00
#
_symmetry.space_group_name_H-M   'P 1'
#
loop_
_entity.id
_entity.type
_entity.pdbx_description
1 polymer ?
#
loop_
_entity_poly.entity_id
_entity_poly.type
_entity_poly.pdbx_seq_one_letter_code
_entity_poly.pdbx_strand_id
1 'polypeptide(L)'
;MRTYQLVARYGYGHDGDLASWIIKDVVVDKHLRLVGQLTSSPGIYIGPLFYYSLIPFYFVTNMDPVGGLGLSVVIGAASLFSLYYVITKLHGQKMAVITTLFYAGSYMLASTDRGVVPTTPVMLWSIWFYYAIMTGRLYLSAFLFGLVWHIHLALGLLAPLVFFRKHALKTWIVAGLIFIVTTSPLILFETKHDFIQSRSLISSFTSSSIRPDYLDKLHKVIHYTSKNINNIVGFDTHEPYIYFLPILLLITLLTHQRRLIFAGWILLYIFFFTLHPILLSEYYLNGLNIIWLVAMALIVTRLSRLRTTTLLIAFLGLNLFLFLSSKGDGNGYVERKNVVAYIVADAKRQDFPCIAISYMTSPGRELGYRYFFWLKNLHVNNPDSGSPVYTIVFPHTRAGRLDATFGGLGVVLPDQNRYFPDQVKQSCSGANSNLTDPMFGFTK
;
A
#
# COMPACT_ATOMS: atom_id res chain seq x y z
N MET A 1 9.46 1.34 16.33
CA MET A 1 8.23 1.74 15.61
C MET A 1 7.71 0.65 14.68
N ARG A 2 8.48 0.19 13.68
CA ARG A 2 8.02 -0.76 12.64
C ARG A 2 7.50 -2.11 13.18
N THR A 3 8.06 -2.63 14.26
CA THR A 3 7.70 -3.94 14.84
C THR A 3 6.94 -3.86 16.17
N TYR A 4 6.82 -2.68 16.78
CA TYR A 4 6.16 -2.53 18.07
C TYR A 4 4.65 -2.72 17.94
N GLN A 5 4.05 -3.57 18.78
CA GLN A 5 2.61 -3.92 18.71
C GLN A 5 2.18 -4.26 17.28
N LEU A 6 2.93 -5.16 16.61
CA LEU A 6 2.78 -5.43 15.18
C LEU A 6 1.34 -5.85 14.82
N VAL A 7 0.82 -6.86 15.53
CA VAL A 7 -0.54 -7.40 15.31
C VAL A 7 -1.63 -6.44 15.79
N ALA A 8 -1.48 -5.86 16.99
CA ALA A 8 -2.50 -4.98 17.57
C ALA A 8 -2.72 -3.68 16.78
N ARG A 9 -1.72 -3.24 16.00
CA ARG A 9 -1.83 -2.06 15.11
C ARG A 9 -1.85 -2.47 13.64
N TYR A 10 -2.18 -3.73 13.33
CA TYR A 10 -2.30 -4.18 11.95
C TYR A 10 -3.62 -3.66 11.35
N GLY A 11 -3.52 -2.64 10.49
CA GLY A 11 -4.64 -2.19 9.68
C GLY A 11 -5.04 -3.28 8.69
N TYR A 12 -6.28 -3.72 8.77
CA TYR A 12 -6.86 -4.74 7.89
C TYR A 12 -8.24 -4.28 7.45
N GLY A 13 -8.48 -4.34 6.15
CA GLY A 13 -9.68 -3.86 5.49
C GLY A 13 -9.74 -4.46 4.10
N HIS A 14 -10.20 -3.69 3.11
CA HIS A 14 -10.34 -4.18 1.75
C HIS A 14 -9.07 -4.82 1.16
N ASP A 15 -7.95 -4.09 1.14
CA ASP A 15 -6.72 -4.58 0.51
C ASP A 15 -6.17 -5.84 1.19
N GLY A 16 -6.29 -5.93 2.52
CA GLY A 16 -5.89 -7.11 3.29
C GLY A 16 -6.77 -8.32 3.00
N ASP A 17 -8.10 -8.12 2.92
CA ASP A 17 -9.07 -9.15 2.51
C ASP A 17 -8.75 -9.64 1.10
N LEU A 18 -8.56 -8.70 0.17
CA LEU A 18 -8.27 -8.97 -1.23
C LEU A 18 -6.97 -9.77 -1.40
N ALA A 19 -5.90 -9.37 -0.70
CA ALA A 19 -4.65 -10.11 -0.71
C ALA A 19 -4.84 -11.56 -0.21
N SER A 20 -5.67 -11.74 0.82
CA SER A 20 -5.97 -13.06 1.39
C SER A 20 -6.74 -13.94 0.40
N TRP A 21 -7.71 -13.38 -0.33
CA TRP A 21 -8.43 -14.08 -1.39
C TRP A 21 -7.55 -14.44 -2.59
N ILE A 22 -6.65 -13.54 -3.01
CA ILE A 22 -5.65 -13.84 -4.05
C ILE A 22 -4.75 -15.00 -3.62
N ILE A 23 -4.31 -15.02 -2.36
CA ILE A 23 -3.48 -16.10 -1.84
C ILE A 23 -4.25 -17.42 -1.77
N LYS A 24 -5.52 -17.42 -1.33
CA LYS A 24 -6.37 -18.62 -1.39
C LYS A 24 -6.50 -19.13 -2.83
N ASP A 25 -6.77 -18.26 -3.78
CA ASP A 25 -6.96 -18.66 -5.18
C ASP A 25 -5.72 -19.37 -5.75
N VAL A 26 -4.53 -18.85 -5.41
CA VAL A 26 -3.27 -19.46 -5.83
C VAL A 26 -3.00 -20.77 -5.08
N VAL A 27 -3.13 -20.76 -3.74
CA VAL A 27 -2.66 -21.85 -2.88
C VAL A 27 -3.68 -22.99 -2.79
N VAL A 28 -4.95 -22.65 -2.61
CA VAL A 28 -6.06 -23.60 -2.39
C VAL A 28 -6.69 -23.96 -3.71
N ASP A 29 -7.06 -22.96 -4.53
CA ASP A 29 -7.77 -23.20 -5.80
C ASP A 29 -6.82 -23.58 -6.95
N LYS A 30 -5.50 -23.54 -6.69
CA LYS A 30 -4.43 -23.88 -7.65
C LYS A 30 -4.46 -23.04 -8.93
N HIS A 31 -4.97 -21.82 -8.84
CA HIS A 31 -5.06 -20.90 -9.96
C HIS A 31 -3.86 -19.94 -9.99
N LEU A 32 -2.94 -20.15 -10.93
CA LEU A 32 -1.79 -19.26 -11.14
C LEU A 32 -2.23 -17.95 -11.80
N ARG A 33 -2.09 -16.86 -11.06
CA ARG A 33 -2.47 -15.53 -11.50
C ARG A 33 -1.36 -14.80 -12.26
N LEU A 34 -1.73 -14.12 -13.34
CA LEU A 34 -0.82 -13.19 -14.05
C LEU A 34 -0.99 -11.74 -13.61
N VAL A 35 -2.04 -11.44 -12.83
CA VAL A 35 -2.34 -10.12 -12.26
C VAL A 35 -2.82 -10.25 -10.81
N GLY A 36 -2.61 -9.20 -10.04
CA GLY A 36 -3.12 -9.00 -8.68
C GLY A 36 -4.31 -8.05 -8.67
N GLN A 37 -4.37 -7.15 -7.69
CA GLN A 37 -5.50 -6.24 -7.52
C GLN A 37 -5.65 -5.23 -8.66
N LEU A 38 -6.90 -4.83 -8.92
CA LEU A 38 -7.21 -3.64 -9.73
C LEU A 38 -6.74 -2.36 -9.02
N THR A 39 -6.24 -1.40 -9.78
CA THR A 39 -5.88 -0.06 -9.28
C THR A 39 -7.09 0.88 -9.26
N SER A 40 -6.89 2.12 -8.81
CA SER A 40 -7.92 3.16 -8.93
C SER A 40 -8.25 3.54 -10.38
N SER A 41 -7.45 3.08 -11.35
CA SER A 41 -7.71 3.25 -12.77
C SER A 41 -8.35 1.97 -13.32
N PRO A 42 -9.60 2.04 -13.83
CA PRO A 42 -10.28 0.88 -14.38
C PRO A 42 -9.47 0.19 -15.48
N GLY A 43 -9.43 -1.14 -15.41
CA GLY A 43 -8.68 -1.99 -16.33
C GLY A 43 -7.15 -2.00 -16.16
N ILE A 44 -6.60 -1.28 -15.17
CA ILE A 44 -5.17 -1.34 -14.84
C ILE A 44 -4.99 -2.13 -13.54
N TYR A 45 -4.17 -3.18 -13.58
CA TYR A 45 -3.93 -4.11 -12.48
C TYR A 45 -2.48 -4.05 -12.02
N ILE A 46 -2.27 -4.26 -10.72
CA ILE A 46 -0.94 -4.51 -10.18
C ILE A 46 -0.53 -5.95 -10.49
N GLY A 47 0.74 -6.20 -10.73
CA GLY A 47 1.23 -7.56 -10.97
C GLY A 47 1.22 -8.47 -9.75
N PRO A 48 1.36 -9.80 -9.95
CA PRO A 48 1.11 -10.80 -8.92
C PRO A 48 2.25 -10.99 -7.91
N LEU A 49 3.46 -10.51 -8.20
CA LEU A 49 4.68 -10.80 -7.43
C LEU A 49 4.57 -10.44 -5.93
N PHE A 50 3.91 -9.33 -5.60
CA PHE A 50 3.67 -8.97 -4.19
C PHE A 50 2.88 -10.06 -3.45
N TYR A 51 1.81 -10.57 -4.07
CA TYR A 51 0.96 -11.61 -3.49
C TYR A 51 1.66 -12.95 -3.42
N TYR A 52 2.45 -13.31 -4.43
CA TYR A 52 3.30 -14.50 -4.37
C TYR A 52 4.33 -14.42 -3.24
N SER A 53 4.87 -13.23 -2.97
CA SER A 53 5.80 -13.02 -1.87
C SER A 53 5.14 -13.14 -0.49
N LEU A 54 3.82 -13.03 -0.38
CA LEU A 54 3.07 -13.23 0.87
C LEU A 54 2.86 -14.71 1.20
N ILE A 55 2.85 -15.60 0.21
CA ILE A 55 2.49 -17.02 0.36
C ILE A 55 3.29 -17.73 1.47
N PRO A 56 4.64 -17.63 1.55
CA PRO A 56 5.40 -18.33 2.59
C PRO A 56 4.96 -17.93 4.00
N PHE A 57 4.60 -16.67 4.20
CA PHE A 57 4.19 -16.17 5.51
C PHE A 57 2.77 -16.61 5.87
N TYR A 58 1.87 -16.68 4.88
CA TYR A 58 0.53 -17.25 5.08
C TYR A 58 0.60 -18.73 5.42
N PHE A 59 1.53 -19.50 4.82
CA PHE A 59 1.72 -20.90 5.21
C PHE A 59 2.13 -21.05 6.68
N VAL A 60 3.07 -20.23 7.16
CA VAL A 60 3.51 -20.26 8.57
C VAL A 60 2.36 -19.93 9.53
N THR A 61 1.40 -19.11 9.11
CA THR A 61 0.24 -18.70 9.91
C THR A 61 -1.04 -19.48 9.61
N ASN A 62 -0.94 -20.64 8.93
CA ASN A 62 -2.09 -21.47 8.55
C ASN A 62 -3.17 -20.69 7.78
N MET A 63 -2.74 -19.98 6.75
CA MET A 63 -3.54 -19.10 5.90
C MET A 63 -4.14 -17.89 6.61
N ASP A 64 -3.74 -17.60 7.86
CA ASP A 64 -4.23 -16.41 8.56
C ASP A 64 -3.56 -15.13 8.02
N PRO A 65 -4.31 -14.05 7.71
CA PRO A 65 -3.77 -12.82 7.15
C PRO A 65 -2.70 -12.12 7.99
N VAL A 66 -2.60 -12.42 9.29
CA VAL A 66 -1.51 -11.93 10.14
C VAL A 66 -0.12 -12.29 9.59
N GLY A 67 -0.02 -13.36 8.80
CA GLY A 67 1.21 -13.73 8.10
C GLY A 67 1.74 -12.62 7.20
N GLY A 68 0.87 -11.82 6.59
CA GLY A 68 1.29 -10.73 5.71
C GLY A 68 2.19 -9.68 6.36
N LEU A 69 2.09 -9.52 7.69
CA LEU A 69 2.98 -8.65 8.47
C LEU A 69 4.46 -9.05 8.36
N GLY A 70 4.74 -10.35 8.17
CA GLY A 70 6.10 -10.86 8.00
C GLY A 70 6.80 -10.27 6.78
N LEU A 71 6.11 -10.24 5.63
CA LEU A 71 6.66 -9.63 4.41
C LEU A 71 6.91 -8.13 4.60
N SER A 72 5.99 -7.40 5.21
CA SER A 72 6.15 -5.96 5.47
C SER A 72 7.35 -5.67 6.38
N VAL A 73 7.60 -6.50 7.41
CA VAL A 73 8.80 -6.38 8.25
C VAL A 73 10.07 -6.64 7.45
N VAL A 74 10.09 -7.66 6.59
CA VAL A 74 11.25 -7.97 5.73
C VAL A 74 11.53 -6.81 4.77
N ILE A 75 10.51 -6.28 4.10
CA ILE A 75 10.65 -5.13 3.19
C ILE A 75 11.16 -3.90 3.97
N GLY A 76 10.58 -3.60 5.14
CA GLY A 76 11.01 -2.46 5.96
C GLY A 76 12.46 -2.57 6.42
N ALA A 77 12.90 -3.77 6.83
CA ALA A 77 14.29 -4.04 7.19
C ALA A 77 15.22 -3.93 5.98
N ALA A 78 14.83 -4.48 4.83
CA ALA A 78 15.56 -4.37 3.58
C ALA A 78 15.71 -2.91 3.14
N SER A 79 14.65 -2.10 3.22
CA SER A 79 14.68 -0.66 2.93
C SER A 79 15.69 0.07 3.81
N LEU A 80 15.71 -0.19 5.12
CA LEU A 80 16.66 0.42 6.06
C LEU A 80 18.11 0.08 5.72
N PHE A 81 18.39 -1.21 5.49
CA PHE A 81 19.72 -1.68 5.12
C PHE A 81 20.16 -1.11 3.77
N SER A 82 19.29 -1.18 2.75
CA SER A 82 19.55 -0.65 1.42
C SER A 82 19.80 0.86 1.46
N LEU A 83 19.02 1.61 2.26
CA LEU A 83 19.21 3.06 2.41
C LEU A 83 20.58 3.36 2.98
N TYR A 84 20.95 2.72 4.09
CA TYR A 84 22.27 2.91 4.70
C TYR A 84 23.40 2.57 3.72
N TYR A 85 23.30 1.41 3.07
CA TYR A 85 24.29 0.93 2.10
C TYR A 85 24.46 1.89 0.92
N VAL A 86 23.36 2.22 0.23
CA VAL A 86 23.36 3.07 -0.96
C VAL A 86 23.88 4.47 -0.63
N ILE A 87 23.41 5.09 0.44
CA ILE A 87 23.85 6.43 0.82
C ILE A 87 25.32 6.43 1.25
N THR A 88 25.80 5.38 1.94
CA THR A 88 27.22 5.25 2.27
C THR A 88 28.08 5.23 1.01
N LYS A 89 27.68 4.45 0.00
CA LYS A 89 28.41 4.34 -1.27
C LYS A 89 28.40 5.63 -2.10
N LEU A 90 27.34 6.43 -2.05
CA LEU A 90 27.19 7.64 -2.88
C LEU A 90 27.67 8.93 -2.21
N HIS A 91 27.53 9.01 -0.88
CA HIS A 91 27.68 10.26 -0.12
C HIS A 91 28.50 10.10 1.18
N GLY A 92 28.95 8.90 1.51
CA GLY A 92 29.76 8.62 2.70
C GLY A 92 28.94 8.30 3.95
N GLN A 93 29.64 7.78 4.97
CA GLN A 93 29.03 7.20 6.17
C GLN A 93 28.24 8.21 7.01
N LYS A 94 28.72 9.45 7.15
CA LYS A 94 28.04 10.50 7.93
C LYS A 94 26.64 10.78 7.37
N MET A 95 26.53 10.93 6.04
CA MET A 95 25.25 11.10 5.34
C MET A 95 24.35 9.89 5.54
N ALA A 96 24.90 8.68 5.42
CA ALA A 96 24.13 7.45 5.54
C ALA A 96 23.48 7.28 6.91
N VAL A 97 24.24 7.55 7.99
CA VAL A 97 23.71 7.49 9.36
C VAL A 97 22.56 8.48 9.52
N ILE A 98 22.74 9.74 9.11
CA ILE A 98 21.71 10.78 9.27
C ILE A 98 20.46 10.45 8.44
N THR A 99 20.61 10.12 7.16
CA THR A 99 19.49 9.75 6.28
C THR A 99 18.73 8.54 6.81
N THR A 100 19.45 7.51 7.28
CA THR A 100 18.83 6.30 7.83
C THR A 100 18.11 6.58 9.15
N LEU A 101 18.65 7.46 10.01
CA LEU A 101 17.97 7.88 11.24
C LEU A 101 16.67 8.64 10.95
N PHE A 102 16.64 9.52 9.94
CA PHE A 102 15.39 10.17 9.52
C PHE A 102 14.35 9.14 9.05
N TYR A 103 14.75 8.19 8.19
CA TYR A 103 13.83 7.16 7.70
C TYR A 103 13.39 6.19 8.82
N ALA A 104 14.32 5.77 9.67
CA ALA A 104 14.07 4.85 10.77
C ALA A 104 13.16 5.47 11.84
N GLY A 105 13.40 6.74 12.15
CA GLY A 105 12.75 7.49 13.21
C GLY A 105 11.44 8.17 12.83
N SER A 106 11.14 8.33 11.54
CA SER A 106 9.88 8.95 11.10
C SER A 106 8.68 8.06 11.41
N TYR A 107 7.72 8.59 12.17
CA TYR A 107 6.48 7.90 12.50
C TYR A 107 5.66 7.54 11.26
N MET A 108 5.49 8.50 10.33
CA MET A 108 4.65 8.29 9.15
C MET A 108 5.27 7.26 8.20
N LEU A 109 6.58 7.33 7.95
CA LEU A 109 7.26 6.34 7.12
C LEU A 109 7.24 4.94 7.76
N ALA A 110 7.45 4.87 9.08
CA ALA A 110 7.33 3.61 9.81
C ALA A 110 5.89 3.05 9.75
N SER A 111 4.88 3.90 9.67
CA SER A 111 3.47 3.49 9.53
C SER A 111 3.18 3.00 8.11
N THR A 112 3.71 3.65 7.09
CA THR A 112 3.63 3.18 5.70
C THR A 112 4.30 1.82 5.51
N ASP A 113 5.48 1.61 6.08
CA ASP A 113 6.22 0.33 5.99
C ASP A 113 5.48 -0.85 6.66
N ARG A 114 4.49 -0.58 7.53
CA ARG A 114 3.66 -1.60 8.16
C ARG A 114 2.48 -2.04 7.30
N GLY A 115 2.17 -1.30 6.24
CA GLY A 115 1.12 -1.69 5.30
C GLY A 115 1.43 -3.04 4.66
N VAL A 116 0.42 -3.87 4.49
CA VAL A 116 0.49 -5.13 3.72
C VAL A 116 -0.19 -4.88 2.38
N VAL A 117 0.43 -4.07 1.55
CA VAL A 117 -0.10 -3.63 0.24
C VAL A 117 1.01 -3.62 -0.81
N PRO A 118 0.69 -3.71 -2.12
CA PRO A 118 1.71 -3.74 -3.16
C PRO A 118 2.61 -2.49 -3.22
N THR A 119 2.20 -1.38 -2.59
CA THR A 119 2.97 -0.13 -2.53
C THR A 119 4.00 -0.10 -1.39
N THR A 120 3.98 -1.06 -0.45
CA THR A 120 4.95 -1.16 0.65
C THR A 120 6.42 -1.18 0.17
N PRO A 121 6.80 -1.89 -0.92
CA PRO A 121 8.16 -1.87 -1.47
C PRO A 121 8.58 -0.56 -2.14
N VAL A 122 7.72 0.46 -2.28
CA VAL A 122 8.04 1.69 -3.04
C VAL A 122 9.33 2.36 -2.54
N MET A 123 9.55 2.43 -1.23
CA MET A 123 10.77 3.03 -0.69
C MET A 123 12.01 2.20 -1.04
N LEU A 124 11.96 0.87 -0.86
CA LEU A 124 13.03 -0.04 -1.28
C LEU A 124 13.39 0.16 -2.76
N TRP A 125 12.37 0.19 -3.61
CA TRP A 125 12.55 0.39 -5.06
C TRP A 125 13.14 1.77 -5.38
N SER A 126 12.67 2.81 -4.70
CA SER A 126 13.15 4.20 -4.89
C SER A 126 14.62 4.34 -4.50
N ILE A 127 15.07 3.66 -3.44
CA ILE A 127 16.48 3.62 -3.02
C ILE A 127 17.35 3.00 -4.12
N TRP A 128 16.93 1.89 -4.70
CA TRP A 128 17.70 1.21 -5.75
C TRP A 128 17.64 1.95 -7.08
N PHE A 129 16.52 2.60 -7.43
CA PHE A 129 16.46 3.53 -8.56
C PHE A 129 17.41 4.69 -8.36
N TYR A 130 17.44 5.27 -7.17
CA TYR A 130 18.37 6.33 -6.82
C TYR A 130 19.81 5.89 -7.02
N TYR A 131 20.18 4.70 -6.54
CA TYR A 131 21.50 4.13 -6.78
C TYR A 131 21.80 3.92 -8.28
N ALA A 132 20.88 3.31 -9.01
CA ALA A 132 21.05 2.98 -10.42
C ALA A 132 21.25 4.23 -11.28
N ILE A 133 20.42 5.26 -11.08
CA ILE A 133 20.49 6.52 -11.82
C ILE A 133 21.77 7.29 -11.46
N MET A 134 22.11 7.41 -10.17
CA MET A 134 23.30 8.14 -9.72
C MET A 134 24.62 7.48 -10.16
N THR A 135 24.61 6.17 -10.40
CA THR A 135 25.80 5.41 -10.84
C THR A 135 25.79 5.06 -12.33
N GLY A 136 24.69 5.26 -13.06
CA GLY A 136 24.56 4.85 -14.45
C GLY A 136 24.48 3.34 -14.65
N ARG A 137 23.91 2.59 -13.71
CA ARG A 137 23.83 1.13 -13.81
C ARG A 137 22.61 0.69 -14.62
N LEU A 138 22.76 0.71 -15.95
CA LEU A 138 21.66 0.43 -16.88
C LEU A 138 20.98 -0.93 -16.67
N TYR A 139 21.74 -2.00 -16.37
CA TYR A 139 21.17 -3.33 -16.10
C TYR A 139 20.26 -3.34 -14.86
N LEU A 140 20.68 -2.65 -13.80
CA LEU A 140 19.89 -2.51 -12.59
C LEU A 140 18.64 -1.67 -12.86
N SER A 141 18.77 -0.57 -13.61
CA SER A 141 17.62 0.23 -14.03
C SER A 141 16.61 -0.62 -14.81
N ALA A 142 17.05 -1.41 -15.80
CA ALA A 142 16.18 -2.27 -16.59
C ALA A 142 15.45 -3.31 -15.74
N PHE A 143 16.17 -3.97 -14.81
CA PHE A 143 15.56 -4.90 -13.85
C PHE A 143 14.50 -4.23 -12.99
N LEU A 144 14.80 -3.05 -12.42
CA LEU A 144 13.85 -2.31 -11.59
C LEU A 144 12.63 -1.90 -12.39
N PHE A 145 12.81 -1.37 -13.61
CA PHE A 145 11.72 -0.95 -14.51
C PHE A 145 10.80 -2.10 -14.89
N GLY A 146 11.35 -3.25 -15.27
CA GLY A 146 10.51 -4.36 -15.70
C GLY A 146 9.66 -4.96 -14.58
N LEU A 147 10.00 -4.68 -13.32
CA LEU A 147 9.22 -5.08 -12.15
C LEU A 147 8.33 -3.97 -11.56
N VAL A 148 8.39 -2.74 -12.07
CA VAL A 148 7.65 -1.59 -11.51
C VAL A 148 6.14 -1.85 -11.43
N TRP A 149 5.56 -2.54 -12.42
CA TRP A 149 4.12 -2.81 -12.48
C TRP A 149 3.64 -3.79 -11.40
N HIS A 150 4.53 -4.56 -10.78
CA HIS A 150 4.22 -5.38 -9.61
C HIS A 150 4.09 -4.59 -8.31
N ILE A 151 4.53 -3.33 -8.29
CA ILE A 151 4.71 -2.54 -7.08
C ILE A 151 3.92 -1.24 -7.19
N HIS A 152 4.35 -0.34 -8.09
CA HIS A 152 3.80 1.00 -8.20
C HIS A 152 4.18 1.66 -9.53
N LEU A 153 3.23 1.75 -10.47
CA LEU A 153 3.45 2.25 -11.84
C LEU A 153 4.10 3.64 -11.92
N ALA A 154 3.85 4.54 -10.96
CA ALA A 154 4.47 5.87 -10.95
C ALA A 154 6.02 5.85 -10.88
N LEU A 155 6.65 4.78 -10.39
CA LEU A 155 8.10 4.66 -10.44
C LEU A 155 8.62 4.51 -11.88
N GLY A 156 7.74 4.11 -12.81
CA GLY A 156 7.98 4.08 -14.26
C GLY A 156 8.35 5.46 -14.83
N LEU A 157 7.90 6.54 -14.18
CA LEU A 157 8.19 7.92 -14.57
C LEU A 157 9.68 8.24 -14.52
N LEU A 158 10.49 7.45 -13.81
CA LEU A 158 11.93 7.66 -13.68
C LEU A 158 12.72 7.18 -14.91
N ALA A 159 12.08 6.51 -15.88
CA ALA A 159 12.76 5.94 -17.05
C ALA A 159 13.60 6.97 -17.82
N PRO A 160 13.12 8.20 -18.08
CA PRO A 160 13.91 9.24 -18.75
C PRO A 160 15.23 9.56 -18.03
N LEU A 161 15.28 9.42 -16.69
CA LEU A 161 16.48 9.74 -15.90
C LEU A 161 17.64 8.77 -16.12
N VAL A 162 17.37 7.59 -16.67
CA VAL A 162 18.41 6.60 -16.99
C VAL A 162 19.21 7.01 -18.22
N PHE A 163 18.60 7.73 -19.15
CA PHE A 163 19.21 8.11 -20.43
C PHE A 163 20.21 9.27 -20.33
N PHE A 164 20.42 9.85 -19.13
CA PHE A 164 21.40 10.92 -18.93
C PHE A 164 22.86 10.45 -19.08
N ARG A 165 23.11 9.13 -19.15
CA ARG A 165 24.45 8.58 -19.37
C ARG A 165 24.54 7.82 -20.68
N LYS A 166 25.67 8.00 -21.36
CA LYS A 166 26.00 7.26 -22.59
C LYS A 166 26.39 5.83 -22.24
N HIS A 167 25.81 4.87 -22.95
CA HIS A 167 26.09 3.44 -22.82
C HIS A 167 26.38 2.83 -24.19
N ALA A 168 27.22 1.79 -24.22
CA ALA A 168 27.47 1.04 -25.44
C ALA A 168 26.22 0.27 -25.89
N LEU A 169 26.09 0.01 -27.20
CA LEU A 169 24.96 -0.72 -27.77
C LEU A 169 24.77 -2.11 -27.12
N LYS A 170 25.86 -2.84 -26.85
CA LYS A 170 25.83 -4.13 -26.14
C LYS A 170 25.15 -4.02 -24.78
N THR A 171 25.39 -2.93 -24.04
CA THR A 171 24.74 -2.68 -22.75
C THR A 171 23.24 -2.48 -22.92
N TRP A 172 22.81 -1.77 -23.97
CA TRP A 172 21.38 -1.61 -24.27
C TRP A 172 20.70 -2.93 -24.62
N ILE A 173 21.34 -3.78 -25.41
CA ILE A 173 20.80 -5.09 -25.78
C ILE A 173 20.58 -5.95 -24.54
N VAL A 174 21.60 -6.08 -23.68
CA VAL A 174 21.49 -6.87 -22.44
C VAL A 174 20.45 -6.28 -21.48
N ALA A 175 20.40 -4.95 -21.35
CA ALA A 175 19.39 -4.28 -20.56
C ALA A 175 17.96 -4.54 -21.09
N GLY A 176 17.78 -4.51 -22.42
CA GLY A 176 16.52 -4.85 -23.07
C GLY A 176 16.09 -6.28 -22.79
N LEU A 177 17.01 -7.25 -22.85
CA LEU A 177 16.73 -8.64 -22.49
C LEU A 177 16.32 -8.79 -21.03
N ILE A 178 17.03 -8.13 -20.10
CA ILE A 178 16.66 -8.12 -18.67
C ILE A 178 15.24 -7.58 -18.51
N PHE A 179 14.95 -6.42 -19.12
CA PHE A 179 13.62 -5.80 -19.06
C PHE A 179 12.53 -6.74 -19.58
N ILE A 180 12.72 -7.34 -20.76
CA ILE A 180 11.76 -8.28 -21.36
C ILE A 180 11.51 -9.47 -20.45
N VAL A 181 12.56 -10.07 -19.89
CA VAL A 181 12.45 -11.22 -18.98
C VAL A 181 11.65 -10.82 -17.73
N THR A 182 11.98 -9.69 -17.11
CA THR A 182 11.28 -9.22 -15.90
C THR A 182 9.83 -8.77 -16.14
N THR A 183 9.53 -8.20 -17.32
CA THR A 183 8.19 -7.77 -17.70
C THR A 183 7.36 -8.89 -18.34
N SER A 184 7.95 -10.08 -18.55
CA SER A 184 7.29 -11.17 -19.27
C SER A 184 5.90 -11.57 -18.73
N PRO A 185 5.60 -11.57 -17.41
CA PRO A 185 4.25 -11.91 -16.96
C PRO A 185 3.20 -10.87 -17.40
N LEU A 186 3.58 -9.58 -17.50
CA LEU A 186 2.71 -8.54 -18.06
C LEU A 186 2.49 -8.75 -19.56
N ILE A 187 3.55 -9.07 -20.31
CA ILE A 187 3.44 -9.35 -21.76
C ILE A 187 2.49 -10.54 -21.99
N LEU A 188 2.68 -11.63 -21.24
CA LEU A 188 1.81 -12.80 -21.31
C LEU A 188 0.36 -12.46 -20.94
N PHE A 189 0.15 -11.65 -19.90
CA PHE A 189 -1.19 -11.18 -19.54
C PHE A 189 -1.83 -10.38 -20.67
N GLU A 190 -1.14 -9.35 -21.18
CA GLU A 190 -1.66 -8.47 -22.22
C GLU A 190 -1.99 -9.25 -23.49
N THR A 191 -1.13 -10.16 -23.95
CA THR A 191 -1.41 -10.99 -25.14
C THR A 191 -2.65 -11.88 -24.98
N LYS A 192 -2.95 -12.35 -23.77
CA LYS A 192 -4.13 -13.18 -23.48
C LYS A 192 -5.42 -12.37 -23.32
N HIS A 193 -5.32 -11.08 -23.04
CA HIS A 193 -6.46 -10.21 -22.71
C HIS A 193 -6.53 -9.00 -23.66
N ASP A 194 -6.12 -9.19 -24.91
CA ASP A 194 -6.18 -8.20 -25.99
C ASP A 194 -5.57 -6.84 -25.62
N PHE A 195 -4.50 -6.83 -24.83
CA PHE A 195 -3.83 -5.61 -24.35
C PHE A 195 -4.75 -4.68 -23.54
N ILE A 196 -5.62 -5.25 -22.70
CA ILE A 196 -6.58 -4.48 -21.90
C ILE A 196 -5.92 -3.41 -21.04
N GLN A 197 -4.79 -3.66 -20.37
CA GLN A 197 -4.17 -2.65 -19.52
C GLN A 197 -3.55 -1.53 -20.35
N SER A 198 -2.91 -1.86 -21.48
CA SER A 198 -2.37 -0.86 -22.40
C SER A 198 -3.46 0.02 -22.97
N ARG A 199 -4.59 -0.58 -23.40
CA ARG A 199 -5.76 0.18 -23.87
C ARG A 199 -6.34 1.05 -22.76
N SER A 200 -6.48 0.52 -21.54
CA SER A 200 -6.97 1.26 -20.38
C SER A 200 -6.06 2.43 -19.99
N LEU A 201 -4.74 2.25 -20.07
CA LEU A 201 -3.78 3.33 -19.83
C LEU A 201 -3.94 4.43 -20.86
N ILE A 202 -4.01 4.09 -22.16
CA ILE A 202 -4.21 5.06 -23.23
C ILE A 202 -5.56 5.77 -23.09
N SER A 203 -6.64 5.01 -22.87
CA SER A 203 -7.98 5.58 -22.72
C SER A 203 -8.10 6.45 -21.48
N SER A 204 -7.32 6.18 -20.42
CA SER A 204 -7.36 7.00 -19.21
C SER A 204 -7.00 8.46 -19.46
N PHE A 205 -6.22 8.78 -20.51
CA PHE A 205 -5.91 10.15 -20.91
C PHE A 205 -7.04 10.83 -21.71
N THR A 206 -7.97 10.06 -22.27
CA THR A 206 -9.01 10.58 -23.17
C THR A 206 -10.43 10.47 -22.59
N SER A 207 -10.67 9.58 -21.64
CA SER A 207 -11.99 9.20 -21.15
C SER A 207 -12.55 10.08 -20.02
N SER A 208 -11.85 11.13 -19.59
CA SER A 208 -12.35 12.02 -18.53
C SER A 208 -13.35 13.05 -19.11
N SER A 209 -14.64 12.85 -18.83
CA SER A 209 -15.75 13.75 -19.20
C SER A 209 -15.69 15.11 -18.49
N ILE A 210 -14.86 15.25 -17.44
CA ILE A 210 -14.55 16.51 -16.76
C ILE A 210 -13.05 16.72 -16.88
N ARG A 211 -12.63 17.73 -17.66
CA ARG A 211 -11.22 18.16 -17.68
C ARG A 211 -10.94 18.86 -16.35
N PRO A 212 -10.03 18.33 -15.51
CA PRO A 212 -9.67 19.02 -14.28
C PRO A 212 -8.99 20.36 -14.62
N ASP A 213 -9.24 21.38 -13.81
CA ASP A 213 -8.43 22.59 -13.85
C ASP A 213 -6.98 22.20 -13.53
N TYR A 214 -6.08 22.46 -14.48
CA TYR A 214 -4.66 22.14 -14.33
C TYR A 214 -4.01 22.92 -13.18
N LEU A 215 -4.50 24.10 -12.84
CA LEU A 215 -4.01 24.88 -11.70
C LEU A 215 -4.40 24.19 -10.39
N ASP A 216 -5.67 23.79 -10.24
CA ASP A 216 -6.12 23.02 -9.06
C ASP A 216 -5.37 21.70 -8.92
N LYS A 217 -5.17 21.00 -10.05
CA LYS A 217 -4.36 19.78 -10.13
C LYS A 217 -2.92 20.03 -9.68
N LEU A 218 -2.28 21.08 -10.18
CA LEU A 218 -0.92 21.46 -9.79
C LEU A 218 -0.85 21.78 -8.29
N HIS A 219 -1.79 22.58 -7.77
CA HIS A 219 -1.90 22.88 -6.35
C HIS A 219 -2.04 21.61 -5.51
N LYS A 220 -2.88 20.67 -5.93
CA LYS A 220 -3.06 19.38 -5.26
C LYS A 220 -1.78 18.54 -5.27
N VAL A 221 -1.08 18.48 -6.40
CA VAL A 221 0.19 17.75 -6.55
C VAL A 221 1.27 18.36 -5.65
N ILE A 222 1.41 19.69 -5.65
CA ILE A 222 2.36 20.38 -4.78
C ILE A 222 1.98 20.14 -3.31
N HIS A 223 0.71 20.25 -2.95
CA HIS A 223 0.23 20.01 -1.59
C HIS A 223 0.58 18.60 -1.11
N TYR A 224 0.31 17.54 -1.89
CA TYR A 224 0.69 16.18 -1.51
C TYR A 224 2.20 15.94 -1.51
N THR A 225 2.94 16.60 -2.41
CA THR A 225 4.41 16.54 -2.41
C THR A 225 4.97 17.12 -1.10
N SER A 226 4.43 18.26 -0.68
CA SER A 226 4.81 18.89 0.58
C SER A 226 4.34 18.10 1.79
N LYS A 227 3.13 17.55 1.76
CA LYS A 227 2.62 16.69 2.83
C LYS A 227 3.53 15.49 3.06
N ASN A 228 4.05 14.86 2.00
CA ASN A 228 5.07 13.82 2.13
C ASN A 228 6.31 14.29 2.89
N ILE A 229 6.82 15.50 2.62
CA ILE A 229 7.95 16.08 3.35
C ILE A 229 7.58 16.31 4.83
N ASN A 230 6.42 16.91 5.08
CA ASN A 230 5.97 17.27 6.44
C ASN A 230 5.77 16.01 7.29
N ASN A 231 5.22 14.96 6.67
CA ASN A 231 5.04 13.63 7.25
C ASN A 231 6.37 12.97 7.66
N ILE A 232 7.46 13.20 6.92
CA ILE A 232 8.79 12.72 7.32
C ILE A 232 9.17 13.30 8.68
N VAL A 233 8.94 14.61 8.88
CA VAL A 233 9.32 15.34 10.11
C VAL A 233 8.34 15.09 11.27
N GLY A 234 7.10 14.72 10.98
CA GLY A 234 6.05 14.44 11.97
C GLY A 234 5.07 15.60 12.15
N PHE A 235 4.94 16.50 11.18
CA PHE A 235 3.96 17.58 11.22
C PHE A 235 2.86 17.32 10.19
N ASP A 236 1.61 17.21 10.65
CA ASP A 236 0.43 17.25 9.78
C ASP A 236 -0.01 18.71 9.65
N THR A 237 0.62 19.45 8.75
CA THR A 237 0.28 20.85 8.53
C THR A 237 -0.75 20.95 7.42
N HIS A 238 -1.85 21.67 7.69
CA HIS A 238 -2.81 22.05 6.66
C HIS A 238 -2.15 22.95 5.59
N GLU A 239 -1.07 23.66 5.97
CA GLU A 239 -0.34 24.56 5.10
C GLU A 239 0.65 23.83 4.16
N PRO A 240 0.51 23.95 2.83
CA PRO A 240 1.24 23.15 1.86
C PRO A 240 2.70 23.53 1.59
N TYR A 241 3.31 24.54 2.21
CA TYR A 241 4.57 25.09 1.67
C TYR A 241 5.75 25.18 2.64
N ILE A 242 5.55 24.83 3.91
CA ILE A 242 6.52 25.14 4.99
C ILE A 242 7.91 24.55 4.72
N TYR A 243 7.99 23.30 4.25
CA TYR A 243 9.28 22.63 4.05
C TYR A 243 9.65 22.40 2.57
N PHE A 244 8.70 22.58 1.64
CA PHE A 244 8.93 22.33 0.21
C PHE A 244 9.87 23.36 -0.43
N LEU A 245 9.60 24.66 -0.25
CA LEU A 245 10.42 25.72 -0.85
C LEU A 245 11.86 25.76 -0.33
N PRO A 246 12.12 25.64 0.99
CA PRO A 246 13.49 25.55 1.49
C PRO A 246 14.24 24.36 0.90
N ILE A 247 13.59 23.19 0.79
CA ILE A 247 14.24 21.98 0.25
C ILE A 247 14.53 22.12 -1.25
N LEU A 248 13.64 22.74 -2.03
CA LEU A 248 13.92 23.05 -3.44
C LEU A 248 15.11 23.99 -3.61
N LEU A 249 15.21 25.04 -2.79
CA LEU A 249 16.35 25.95 -2.82
C LEU A 249 17.66 25.24 -2.49
N LEU A 250 17.63 24.25 -1.61
CA LEU A 250 18.82 23.49 -1.20
C LEU A 250 19.32 22.51 -2.28
N ILE A 251 18.45 22.08 -3.21
CA ILE A 251 18.87 21.29 -4.39
C ILE A 251 19.86 22.10 -5.25
N THR A 252 19.82 23.43 -5.22
CA THR A 252 20.80 24.28 -5.92
C THR A 252 22.22 24.13 -5.38
N LEU A 253 22.39 23.63 -4.14
CA LEU A 253 23.71 23.42 -3.52
C LEU A 253 24.37 22.11 -3.96
N LEU A 254 23.69 21.31 -4.78
CA LEU A 254 24.23 20.11 -5.40
C LEU A 254 25.09 20.44 -6.61
N THR A 255 26.02 19.53 -6.94
CA THR A 255 26.75 19.55 -8.21
C THR A 255 25.76 19.54 -9.38
N HIS A 256 26.12 20.15 -10.51
CA HIS A 256 25.23 20.33 -11.66
C HIS A 256 24.52 19.02 -12.08
N GLN A 257 25.26 17.92 -12.22
CA GLN A 257 24.66 16.62 -12.58
C GLN A 257 23.67 16.10 -11.53
N ARG A 258 24.01 16.20 -10.24
CA ARG A 258 23.13 15.74 -9.15
C ARG A 258 21.87 16.61 -9.06
N ARG A 259 22.01 17.92 -9.28
CA ARG A 259 20.92 18.88 -9.35
C ARG A 259 19.94 18.53 -10.46
N LEU A 260 20.44 18.22 -11.66
CA LEU A 260 19.59 17.81 -12.78
C LEU A 260 18.81 16.52 -12.49
N ILE A 261 19.44 15.53 -11.86
CA ILE A 261 18.75 14.27 -11.47
C ILE A 261 17.64 14.55 -10.46
N PHE A 262 17.93 15.33 -9.41
CA PHE A 262 16.94 15.68 -8.38
C PHE A 262 15.78 16.49 -8.96
N ALA A 263 16.10 17.53 -9.73
CA ALA A 263 15.10 18.36 -10.39
C ALA A 263 14.27 17.54 -11.37
N GLY A 264 14.91 16.71 -12.20
CA GLY A 264 14.23 15.81 -13.14
C GLY A 264 13.27 14.85 -12.43
N TRP A 265 13.70 14.22 -11.33
CA TRP A 265 12.85 13.31 -10.55
C TRP A 265 11.59 14.01 -10.02
N ILE A 266 11.75 15.20 -9.43
CA ILE A 266 10.63 15.99 -8.91
C ILE A 266 9.72 16.45 -10.05
N LEU A 267 10.30 17.03 -11.11
CA LEU A 267 9.55 17.59 -12.23
C LEU A 267 8.79 16.51 -13.01
N LEU A 268 9.34 15.30 -13.17
CA LEU A 268 8.65 14.19 -13.82
C LEU A 268 7.37 13.81 -13.07
N TYR A 269 7.43 13.72 -11.73
CA TYR A 269 6.25 13.46 -10.91
C TYR A 269 5.26 14.62 -10.98
N ILE A 270 5.72 15.87 -10.80
CA ILE A 270 4.85 17.05 -10.81
C ILE A 270 4.14 17.20 -12.15
N PHE A 271 4.88 17.12 -13.25
CA PHE A 271 4.35 17.29 -14.59
C PHE A 271 3.36 16.17 -14.94
N PHE A 272 3.74 14.91 -14.69
CA PHE A 272 2.88 13.78 -14.99
C PHE A 272 1.55 13.85 -14.22
N PHE A 273 1.58 14.03 -12.90
CA PHE A 273 0.35 13.99 -12.10
C PHE A 273 -0.52 15.24 -12.22
N THR A 274 0.07 16.38 -12.61
CA THR A 274 -0.68 17.60 -12.97
C THR A 274 -1.44 17.40 -14.27
N LEU A 275 -0.81 16.81 -15.29
CA LEU A 275 -1.43 16.63 -16.61
C LEU A 275 -2.33 15.39 -16.71
N HIS A 276 -2.04 14.35 -15.95
CA HIS A 276 -2.82 13.11 -16.01
C HIS A 276 -4.16 13.28 -15.28
N PRO A 277 -5.30 12.85 -15.86
CA PRO A 277 -6.62 13.00 -15.25
C PRO A 277 -6.91 12.04 -14.07
N ILE A 278 -5.93 11.28 -13.60
CA ILE A 278 -6.13 10.29 -12.53
C ILE A 278 -6.56 10.96 -11.22
N LEU A 279 -7.42 10.30 -10.44
CA LEU A 279 -7.73 10.73 -9.08
C LEU A 279 -6.49 10.53 -8.20
N LEU A 280 -5.72 11.61 -8.06
CA LEU A 280 -4.46 11.58 -7.33
C LEU A 280 -4.69 11.33 -5.84
N SER A 281 -3.96 10.34 -5.31
CA SER A 281 -3.79 10.09 -3.88
C SER A 281 -2.35 10.35 -3.46
N GLU A 282 -2.11 10.66 -2.19
CA GLU A 282 -0.79 11.04 -1.66
C GLU A 282 0.30 9.98 -1.92
N TYR A 283 -0.04 8.69 -1.79
CA TYR A 283 0.93 7.60 -1.93
C TYR A 283 1.56 7.51 -3.32
N TYR A 284 0.92 8.05 -4.36
CA TYR A 284 1.49 8.08 -5.72
C TYR A 284 2.82 8.83 -5.77
N LEU A 285 3.03 9.75 -4.83
CA LEU A 285 4.20 10.60 -4.73
C LEU A 285 5.26 10.05 -3.75
N ASN A 286 5.04 8.89 -3.13
CA ASN A 286 5.97 8.28 -2.18
C ASN A 286 7.35 7.97 -2.78
N GLY A 287 7.43 7.82 -4.11
CA GLY A 287 8.70 7.69 -4.83
C GLY A 287 9.63 8.89 -4.69
N LEU A 288 9.13 10.04 -4.23
CA LEU A 288 9.91 11.24 -3.94
C LEU A 288 10.57 11.21 -2.54
N ASN A 289 10.14 10.33 -1.64
CA ASN A 289 10.61 10.34 -0.25
C ASN A 289 12.14 10.17 -0.12
N ILE A 290 12.76 9.40 -1.01
CA ILE A 290 14.23 9.27 -1.04
C ILE A 290 14.93 10.60 -1.33
N ILE A 291 14.37 11.42 -2.24
CA ILE A 291 14.92 12.74 -2.59
C ILE A 291 14.84 13.67 -1.39
N TRP A 292 13.72 13.67 -0.68
CA TRP A 292 13.52 14.46 0.53
C TRP A 292 14.45 14.04 1.67
N LEU A 293 14.58 12.74 1.93
CA LEU A 293 15.47 12.22 2.96
C LEU A 293 16.94 12.56 2.70
N VAL A 294 17.39 12.48 1.44
CA VAL A 294 18.76 12.86 1.08
C VAL A 294 18.95 14.38 1.20
N ALA A 295 18.01 15.19 0.72
CA ALA A 295 18.08 16.63 0.82
C ALA A 295 18.13 17.11 2.28
N MET A 296 17.30 16.56 3.16
CA MET A 296 17.32 16.85 4.60
C MET A 296 18.65 16.50 5.24
N ALA A 297 19.21 15.31 4.94
CA ALA A 297 20.49 14.90 5.48
C ALA A 297 21.67 15.78 5.01
N LEU A 298 21.60 16.31 3.78
CA LEU A 298 22.60 17.26 3.27
C LEU A 298 22.62 18.57 4.07
N ILE A 299 21.47 19.02 4.58
CA ILE A 299 21.40 20.20 5.46
C ILE A 299 22.06 19.87 6.79
N VAL A 300 21.63 18.76 7.41
CA VAL A 300 22.03 18.40 8.76
C VAL A 300 23.52 18.06 8.84
N THR A 301 24.11 17.54 7.77
CA THR A 301 25.55 17.27 7.71
C THR A 301 26.43 18.52 7.72
N ARG A 302 25.90 19.69 7.35
CA ARG A 302 26.60 20.98 7.39
C ARG A 302 26.52 21.67 8.75
N LEU A 303 25.67 21.18 9.66
CA LEU A 303 25.58 21.70 11.01
C LEU A 303 26.77 21.23 11.87
N SER A 304 27.03 21.96 12.95
CA SER A 304 27.99 21.53 13.97
C SER A 304 27.50 20.25 14.65
N ARG A 305 28.43 19.44 15.19
CA ARG A 305 28.12 18.16 15.85
C ARG A 305 27.04 18.30 16.92
N LEU A 306 27.10 19.36 17.74
CA LEU A 306 26.11 19.64 18.77
C LEU A 306 24.72 19.86 18.16
N ARG A 307 24.60 20.77 17.18
CA ARG A 307 23.32 21.08 16.51
C ARG A 307 22.73 19.86 15.80
N THR A 308 23.56 19.08 15.10
CA THR A 308 23.13 17.82 14.47
C THR A 308 22.57 16.85 15.51
N THR A 309 23.27 16.67 16.63
CA THR A 309 22.86 15.72 17.68
C THR A 309 21.56 16.18 18.34
N THR A 310 21.45 17.45 18.73
CA THR A 310 20.23 18.02 19.31
C THR A 310 19.04 17.88 18.36
N LEU A 311 19.22 18.19 17.07
CA LEU A 311 18.16 18.08 16.07
C LEU A 311 17.68 16.63 15.92
N LEU A 312 18.60 15.67 15.84
CA LEU A 312 18.24 14.26 15.71
C LEU A 312 17.53 13.73 16.96
N ILE A 313 17.98 14.11 18.16
CA ILE A 313 17.29 13.74 19.41
C ILE A 313 15.88 14.34 19.44
N ALA A 314 15.72 15.62 19.12
CA ALA A 314 14.42 16.27 19.07
C ALA A 314 13.49 15.61 18.03
N PHE A 315 14.01 15.32 16.84
CA PHE A 315 13.28 14.62 15.77
C PHE A 315 12.79 13.23 16.22
N LEU A 316 13.69 12.43 16.82
CA LEU A 316 13.37 11.09 17.30
C LEU A 316 12.38 11.14 18.47
N GLY A 317 12.57 12.07 19.40
CA GLY A 317 11.67 12.28 20.54
C GLY A 317 10.27 12.66 20.10
N LEU A 318 10.14 13.63 19.19
CA LEU A 318 8.85 14.04 18.62
C LEU A 318 8.16 12.88 17.91
N ASN A 319 8.84 12.18 17.01
CA ASN A 319 8.22 11.09 16.25
C ASN A 319 7.87 9.90 17.14
N LEU A 320 8.66 9.62 18.17
CA LEU A 320 8.34 8.60 19.17
C LEU A 320 7.10 8.99 19.97
N PHE A 321 7.01 10.23 20.40
CA PHE A 321 5.82 10.76 21.07
C PHE A 321 4.58 10.64 20.18
N LEU A 322 4.66 11.05 18.91
CA LEU A 322 3.56 10.93 17.94
C LEU A 322 3.13 9.47 17.73
N PHE A 323 4.08 8.55 17.57
CA PHE A 323 3.81 7.13 17.40
C PHE A 323 3.12 6.51 18.63
N LEU A 324 3.58 6.86 19.83
CA LEU A 324 3.03 6.33 21.08
C LEU A 324 1.67 6.97 21.41
N SER A 325 1.46 8.23 21.01
CA SER A 325 0.20 8.96 21.22
C SER A 325 -0.86 8.58 20.20
N SER A 326 -0.47 8.06 19.03
CA SER A 326 -1.43 7.59 18.04
C SER A 326 -2.15 6.34 18.55
N LYS A 327 -3.47 6.47 18.69
CA LYS A 327 -4.36 5.33 18.93
C LYS A 327 -4.48 4.55 17.62
N GLY A 328 -4.41 3.22 17.70
CA GLY A 328 -4.72 2.38 16.54
C GLY A 328 -6.17 2.61 16.10
N ASP A 329 -6.44 2.45 14.81
CA ASP A 329 -7.80 2.37 14.29
C ASP A 329 -8.46 1.14 14.95
N GLY A 330 -9.42 1.36 15.85
CA GLY A 330 -10.13 0.31 16.59
C GLY A 330 -11.07 -0.54 15.70
N ASN A 331 -10.69 -0.79 14.46
CA ASN A 331 -11.39 -1.61 13.48
C ASN A 331 -10.41 -2.33 12.55
N GLY A 332 -9.20 -2.62 13.06
CA GLY A 332 -8.15 -3.31 12.34
C GLY A 332 -8.32 -4.82 12.34
N TYR A 333 -7.22 -5.53 12.12
CA TYR A 333 -7.19 -7.00 12.04
C TYR A 333 -7.78 -7.67 13.28
N VAL A 334 -7.37 -7.23 14.48
CA VAL A 334 -7.77 -7.87 15.74
C VAL A 334 -9.27 -7.74 15.96
N GLU A 335 -9.81 -6.54 15.81
CA GLU A 335 -11.22 -6.27 16.04
C GLU A 335 -12.10 -7.01 15.03
N ARG A 336 -11.73 -7.00 13.75
CA ARG A 336 -12.47 -7.70 12.69
C ARG A 336 -12.47 -9.21 12.90
N LYS A 337 -11.32 -9.77 13.26
CA LYS A 337 -11.20 -11.20 13.56
C LYS A 337 -12.02 -11.58 14.79
N ASN A 338 -12.07 -10.74 15.82
CA ASN A 338 -12.88 -10.97 17.01
C ASN A 338 -14.39 -10.87 16.74
N VAL A 339 -14.82 -9.89 15.93
CA VAL A 339 -16.21 -9.79 15.46
C VAL A 339 -16.65 -11.08 14.77
N VAL A 340 -15.84 -11.58 13.82
CA VAL A 340 -16.15 -12.81 13.09
C VAL A 340 -16.13 -14.02 14.02
N ALA A 341 -15.15 -14.11 14.94
CA ALA A 341 -15.10 -15.19 15.91
C ALA A 341 -16.34 -15.22 16.83
N TYR A 342 -16.82 -14.07 17.27
CA TYR A 342 -18.04 -13.94 18.07
C TYR A 342 -19.28 -14.39 17.30
N ILE A 343 -19.46 -13.92 16.07
CA ILE A 343 -20.57 -14.31 15.20
C ILE A 343 -20.56 -15.83 14.94
N VAL A 344 -19.40 -16.41 14.62
CA VAL A 344 -19.26 -17.85 14.39
C VAL A 344 -19.59 -18.65 15.66
N ALA A 345 -19.18 -18.18 16.83
CA ALA A 345 -19.46 -18.85 18.10
C ALA A 345 -20.96 -18.82 18.43
N ASP A 346 -21.61 -17.68 18.21
CA ASP A 346 -23.07 -17.57 18.40
C ASP A 346 -23.84 -18.44 17.39
N ALA A 347 -23.50 -18.37 16.11
CA ALA A 347 -24.15 -19.17 15.06
C ALA A 347 -24.09 -20.68 15.36
N LYS A 348 -22.95 -21.18 15.86
CA LYS A 348 -22.79 -22.57 16.30
C LYS A 348 -23.63 -22.90 17.53
N ARG A 349 -23.72 -21.98 18.49
CA ARG A 349 -24.55 -22.15 19.69
C ARG A 349 -26.05 -22.23 19.35
N GLN A 350 -26.47 -21.51 18.31
CA GLN A 350 -27.86 -21.52 17.82
C GLN A 350 -28.13 -22.62 16.77
N ASP A 351 -27.14 -23.46 16.47
CA ASP A 351 -27.23 -24.51 15.44
C ASP A 351 -27.63 -23.97 14.05
N PHE A 352 -27.15 -22.77 13.69
CA PHE A 352 -27.39 -22.18 12.38
C PHE A 352 -26.43 -22.77 11.33
N PRO A 353 -26.92 -23.48 10.29
CA PRO A 353 -26.06 -24.07 9.26
C PRO A 353 -25.41 -23.03 8.33
N CYS A 354 -26.01 -21.85 8.22
CA CYS A 354 -25.46 -20.68 7.55
C CYS A 354 -26.02 -19.41 8.18
N ILE A 355 -25.42 -18.27 7.84
CA ILE A 355 -25.85 -16.95 8.31
C ILE A 355 -25.87 -15.96 7.15
N ALA A 356 -26.39 -14.75 7.38
CA ALA A 356 -26.17 -13.61 6.52
C ALA A 356 -25.56 -12.44 7.30
N ILE A 357 -24.81 -11.58 6.61
CA ILE A 357 -24.16 -10.41 7.21
C ILE A 357 -24.69 -9.13 6.58
N SER A 358 -25.19 -8.23 7.42
CA SER A 358 -25.50 -6.86 7.03
C SER A 358 -24.54 -5.87 7.70
N TYR A 359 -24.49 -4.65 7.18
CA TYR A 359 -23.55 -3.62 7.64
C TYR A 359 -24.27 -2.32 7.91
N MET A 360 -24.01 -1.73 9.09
CA MET A 360 -24.39 -0.36 9.42
C MET A 360 -23.12 0.49 9.51
N THR A 361 -22.50 0.75 8.35
CA THR A 361 -21.20 1.43 8.23
C THR A 361 -21.19 2.46 7.10
N SER A 362 -20.18 3.34 7.09
CA SER A 362 -19.86 4.12 5.87
C SER A 362 -19.30 3.21 4.78
N PRO A 363 -19.42 3.57 3.49
CA PRO A 363 -18.80 2.85 2.39
C PRO A 363 -17.30 2.60 2.61
N GLY A 364 -16.82 1.42 2.22
CA GLY A 364 -15.46 0.93 2.41
C GLY A 364 -15.17 0.32 3.79
N ARG A 365 -16.02 0.53 4.81
CA ARG A 365 -15.82 -0.04 6.16
C ARG A 365 -16.48 -1.42 6.33
N GLU A 366 -17.39 -1.77 5.44
CA GLU A 366 -18.06 -3.08 5.29
C GLU A 366 -17.13 -4.19 4.75
N LEU A 367 -15.96 -3.83 4.24
CA LEU A 367 -14.98 -4.75 3.64
C LEU A 367 -13.99 -5.26 4.68
N GLY A 368 -13.39 -6.45 4.54
CA GLY A 368 -12.39 -6.96 5.49
C GLY A 368 -12.91 -7.99 6.50
N TYR A 369 -13.98 -8.70 6.19
CA TYR A 369 -14.54 -9.77 7.02
C TYR A 369 -14.69 -11.11 6.27
N ARG A 370 -14.84 -11.04 4.94
CA ARG A 370 -15.27 -12.14 4.08
C ARG A 370 -14.30 -13.33 4.16
N TYR A 371 -12.99 -13.04 4.15
CA TYR A 371 -11.96 -14.08 4.25
C TYR A 371 -11.98 -14.80 5.61
N PHE A 372 -12.28 -14.10 6.70
CA PHE A 372 -12.35 -14.72 8.02
C PHE A 372 -13.51 -15.70 8.16
N PHE A 373 -14.67 -15.41 7.54
CA PHE A 373 -15.78 -16.38 7.50
C PHE A 373 -15.39 -17.63 6.71
N TRP A 374 -14.65 -17.47 5.60
CA TRP A 374 -14.11 -18.60 4.84
C TRP A 374 -13.12 -19.42 5.69
N LEU A 375 -12.18 -18.77 6.37
CA LEU A 375 -11.23 -19.43 7.27
C LEU A 375 -11.92 -20.22 8.40
N LYS A 376 -13.10 -19.77 8.83
CA LYS A 376 -13.91 -20.44 9.86
C LYS A 376 -14.88 -21.47 9.30
N ASN A 377 -14.85 -21.71 7.98
CA ASN A 377 -15.74 -22.61 7.25
C ASN A 377 -17.22 -22.33 7.54
N LEU A 378 -17.61 -21.05 7.61
CA LEU A 378 -18.99 -20.65 7.80
C LEU A 378 -19.61 -20.28 6.44
N HIS A 379 -20.78 -20.85 6.15
CA HIS A 379 -21.57 -20.48 4.99
C HIS A 379 -22.23 -19.13 5.23
N VAL A 380 -21.98 -18.16 4.34
CA VAL A 380 -22.57 -16.83 4.41
C VAL A 380 -23.40 -16.57 3.17
N ASN A 381 -24.66 -16.18 3.38
CA ASN A 381 -25.63 -15.81 2.37
C ASN A 381 -25.87 -14.29 2.34
N ASN A 382 -26.61 -13.84 1.34
CA ASN A 382 -27.12 -12.48 1.28
C ASN A 382 -28.21 -12.21 2.35
N PRO A 383 -28.33 -10.98 2.89
CA PRO A 383 -29.30 -10.65 3.93
C PRO A 383 -30.78 -10.91 3.59
N ASP A 384 -31.14 -10.93 2.32
CA ASP A 384 -32.48 -11.20 1.80
C ASP A 384 -32.79 -12.69 1.61
N SER A 385 -31.83 -13.58 1.91
CA SER A 385 -31.96 -15.04 1.71
C SER A 385 -32.89 -15.77 2.70
N GLY A 386 -33.32 -15.12 3.78
CA GLY A 386 -34.02 -15.76 4.90
C GLY A 386 -33.10 -16.42 5.94
N SER A 387 -31.78 -16.35 5.76
CA SER A 387 -30.80 -16.77 6.78
C SER A 387 -30.74 -15.80 7.96
N PRO A 388 -30.34 -16.25 9.17
CA PRO A 388 -30.14 -15.38 10.33
C PRO A 388 -29.17 -14.23 10.04
N VAL A 389 -29.64 -12.99 10.14
CA VAL A 389 -28.86 -11.79 9.77
C VAL A 389 -28.14 -11.23 11.00
N TYR A 390 -26.82 -11.25 10.96
CA TYR A 390 -25.97 -10.53 11.90
C TYR A 390 -25.61 -9.17 11.31
N THR A 391 -25.62 -8.12 12.14
CA THR A 391 -25.30 -6.76 11.67
C THR A 391 -24.00 -6.30 12.29
N ILE A 392 -23.02 -5.97 11.45
CA ILE A 392 -21.75 -5.36 11.89
C ILE A 392 -21.90 -3.83 11.83
N VAL A 393 -21.57 -3.15 12.94
CA VAL A 393 -21.82 -1.72 13.13
C VAL A 393 -20.52 -0.96 13.31
N PHE A 394 -20.35 0.16 12.61
CA PHE A 394 -19.22 1.08 12.77
C PHE A 394 -19.54 2.50 12.26
N PRO A 395 -19.39 3.56 13.08
CA PRO A 395 -19.12 3.55 14.52
C PRO A 395 -20.35 3.08 15.32
N HIS A 396 -20.16 2.79 16.62
CA HIS A 396 -21.21 2.32 17.53
C HIS A 396 -22.50 3.14 17.51
N THR A 397 -22.40 4.45 17.33
CA THR A 397 -23.53 5.40 17.33
C THR A 397 -24.53 5.18 16.20
N ARG A 398 -24.23 4.32 15.22
CA ARG A 398 -25.15 4.01 14.12
C ARG A 398 -26.28 3.06 14.50
N ALA A 399 -26.15 2.33 15.61
CA ALA A 399 -27.18 1.39 16.06
C ALA A 399 -27.75 1.81 17.42
N GLY A 400 -29.07 1.62 17.59
CA GLY A 400 -29.74 1.86 18.87
C GLY A 400 -29.52 0.74 19.91
N ARG A 401 -28.99 -0.41 19.49
CA ARG A 401 -28.61 -1.54 20.34
C ARG A 401 -27.34 -2.18 19.79
N LEU A 402 -26.47 -2.64 20.68
CA LEU A 402 -25.31 -3.47 20.37
C LEU A 402 -25.29 -4.64 21.34
N ASP A 403 -25.20 -5.86 20.82
CA ASP A 403 -25.17 -7.09 21.62
C ASP A 403 -23.73 -7.46 22.02
N ALA A 404 -22.72 -7.01 21.24
CA ALA A 404 -21.30 -7.11 21.59
C ALA A 404 -20.47 -5.98 20.94
N THR A 405 -19.30 -5.68 21.50
CA THR A 405 -18.36 -4.66 20.98
C THR A 405 -16.91 -5.15 20.97
N PHE A 406 -16.16 -4.72 19.96
CA PHE A 406 -14.74 -5.05 19.77
C PHE A 406 -14.01 -3.81 19.24
N GLY A 407 -13.33 -3.08 20.13
CA GLY A 407 -12.80 -1.76 19.80
C GLY A 407 -13.93 -0.81 19.38
N GLY A 408 -13.84 -0.23 18.19
CA GLY A 408 -14.87 0.61 17.60
C GLY A 408 -15.95 -0.14 16.82
N LEU A 409 -15.81 -1.46 16.62
CA LEU A 409 -16.81 -2.30 15.96
C LEU A 409 -17.87 -2.80 16.95
N GLY A 410 -19.10 -2.92 16.48
CA GLY A 410 -20.22 -3.53 17.22
C GLY A 410 -20.90 -4.63 16.42
N VAL A 411 -21.62 -5.51 17.12
CA VAL A 411 -22.43 -6.58 16.52
C VAL A 411 -23.85 -6.52 17.08
N VAL A 412 -24.83 -6.65 16.20
CA VAL A 412 -26.24 -6.91 16.54
C VAL A 412 -26.58 -8.34 16.10
N LEU A 413 -27.13 -9.11 17.03
CA LEU A 413 -27.55 -10.49 16.83
C LEU A 413 -28.92 -10.56 16.12
N PRO A 414 -29.18 -11.61 15.35
CA PRO A 414 -30.50 -11.85 14.76
C PRO A 414 -31.59 -12.00 15.83
N ASP A 415 -32.80 -11.51 15.53
CA ASP A 415 -33.99 -11.78 16.33
C ASP A 415 -34.44 -13.23 16.10
N GLN A 416 -34.20 -14.09 17.10
CA GLN A 416 -34.38 -15.54 17.01
C GLN A 416 -35.82 -15.93 16.68
N ASN A 417 -36.81 -15.13 17.11
CA ASN A 417 -38.22 -15.42 16.88
C ASN A 417 -38.62 -15.33 15.40
N ARG A 418 -37.72 -14.84 14.53
CA ARG A 418 -37.96 -14.67 13.09
C ARG A 418 -37.43 -15.83 12.25
N TYR A 419 -36.67 -16.76 12.82
CA TYR A 419 -35.95 -17.78 12.05
C TYR A 419 -36.38 -19.19 12.45
N PHE A 420 -37.04 -19.89 11.53
CA PHE A 420 -37.46 -21.28 11.71
C PHE A 420 -36.41 -22.25 11.14
N PRO A 421 -36.04 -23.34 11.84
CA PRO A 421 -34.95 -24.23 11.42
C PRO A 421 -35.04 -24.75 9.98
N ASP A 422 -36.23 -25.13 9.52
CA ASP A 422 -36.42 -25.67 8.17
C ASP A 422 -36.24 -24.60 7.08
N GLN A 423 -36.70 -23.37 7.33
CA GLN A 423 -36.49 -22.24 6.42
C GLN A 423 -35.02 -21.85 6.34
N VAL A 424 -34.31 -21.87 7.46
CA VAL A 424 -32.87 -21.62 7.49
C VAL A 424 -32.14 -22.72 6.71
N LYS A 425 -32.43 -24.01 6.95
CA LYS A 425 -31.84 -25.11 6.17
C LYS A 425 -32.07 -24.97 4.67
N GLN A 426 -33.27 -24.58 4.25
CA GLN A 426 -33.58 -24.32 2.85
C GLN A 426 -32.79 -23.14 2.29
N SER A 427 -32.64 -22.05 3.06
CA SER A 427 -31.79 -20.91 2.69
C SER A 427 -30.32 -21.34 2.52
N CYS A 428 -29.84 -22.22 3.39
CA CYS A 428 -28.46 -22.70 3.39
C CYS A 428 -28.13 -23.74 2.31
N SER A 429 -29.13 -24.30 1.60
CA SER A 429 -28.86 -25.20 0.46
C SER A 429 -28.44 -24.46 -0.81
N GLY A 430 -28.52 -23.12 -0.82
CA GLY A 430 -28.12 -22.27 -1.93
C GLY A 430 -26.60 -22.08 -2.06
N ALA A 431 -26.20 -21.22 -2.99
CA ALA A 431 -24.79 -20.85 -3.15
C ALA A 431 -24.28 -20.07 -1.92
N ASN A 432 -23.04 -20.34 -1.53
CA ASN A 432 -22.37 -19.56 -0.49
C ASN A 432 -21.91 -18.22 -1.10
N SER A 433 -22.64 -17.13 -0.82
CA SER A 433 -22.32 -15.76 -1.25
C SER A 433 -20.89 -15.36 -0.90
N ASN A 434 -20.35 -15.88 0.21
CA ASN A 434 -18.95 -15.70 0.59
C ASN A 434 -17.95 -16.19 -0.48
N LEU A 435 -18.35 -17.11 -1.36
CA LEU A 435 -17.51 -17.71 -2.41
C LEU A 435 -17.88 -17.25 -3.83
N THR A 436 -19.14 -16.90 -4.05
CA THR A 436 -19.70 -16.61 -5.38
C THR A 436 -19.78 -15.14 -5.69
N ASP A 437 -20.04 -14.28 -4.70
CA ASP A 437 -20.31 -12.88 -4.96
C ASP A 437 -19.03 -12.18 -5.43
N PRO A 438 -19.12 -11.19 -6.33
CA PRO A 438 -17.95 -10.45 -6.78
C PRO A 438 -17.28 -9.72 -5.60
N MET A 439 -15.96 -9.61 -5.64
CA MET A 439 -15.20 -8.77 -4.73
C MET A 439 -14.53 -7.67 -5.56
N PHE A 440 -14.72 -6.41 -5.14
CA PHE A 440 -14.07 -5.29 -5.81
C PHE A 440 -12.55 -5.52 -5.88
N GLY A 441 -11.94 -5.26 -7.03
CA GLY A 441 -10.51 -5.48 -7.25
C GLY A 441 -10.06 -6.94 -7.35
N PHE A 442 -10.96 -7.92 -7.21
CA PHE A 442 -10.70 -9.35 -7.40
C PHE A 442 -11.35 -9.84 -8.70
N THR A 443 -10.53 -10.33 -9.63
CA THR A 443 -11.00 -11.04 -10.83
C THR A 443 -10.66 -12.52 -10.69
N LYS A 444 -11.61 -13.41 -11.00
CA LYS A 444 -11.33 -14.85 -11.12
C LYS A 444 -10.91 -15.17 -12.55
#